data_AF-Q3MCC9-F1
#
_entry.id   AF-Q3MCC9-F1
#
_cell.length_a   1.000
_cell.length_b   1.000
_cell.length_c   1.000
_cell.angle_alpha   90.00
_cell.angle_beta   90.00
_cell.angle_gamma   90.00
#
_symmetry.space_group_name_H-M   'P 1'
#
loop_
_entity.id
_entity.type
_entity.pdbx_description
1 polymer ?
#
loop_
_entity_poly.entity_id
_entity_poly.type
_entity_poly.pdbx_seq_one_letter_code
_entity_poly.pdbx_strand_id
1 'polypeptide(L)' 'MTTDNGHSQEPISNLEYDFLTVLQNKAEAVRAYETYIEDAQAANSQPCVDLFQKLRQSEIEQAQEIRHHLQEVMQHGKM' A
#
# COMPACT_ATOMS: atom_id res chain seq x y z
N MET A 1 3.10 4.94 40.12
CA MET A 1 3.12 3.46 40.15
C MET A 1 2.57 3.00 38.81
N THR A 2 3.42 3.00 37.77
CA THR A 2 4.06 1.81 37.17
C THR A 2 2.99 0.90 36.56
N THR A 3 2.83 0.88 35.23
CA THR A 3 3.69 0.05 34.38
C THR A 3 4.12 0.73 33.07
N ASP A 4 5.34 1.25 33.06
CA ASP A 4 6.26 1.00 31.95
C ASP A 4 6.51 -0.51 31.94
N ASN A 5 6.02 -1.23 30.92
CA ASN A 5 6.26 -2.67 30.77
C ASN A 5 6.31 -3.03 29.29
N GLY A 6 7.52 -3.27 28.82
CA GLY A 6 7.80 -3.82 27.51
C GLY A 6 8.26 -2.78 26.51
N HIS A 7 9.50 -2.33 26.64
CA HIS A 7 10.30 -2.03 25.46
C HIS A 7 10.29 -3.28 24.57
N SER A 8 9.31 -3.38 23.67
CA SER A 8 9.38 -4.34 22.58
C SER A 8 10.59 -3.96 21.75
N GLN A 9 11.51 -4.92 21.58
CA GLN A 9 12.66 -4.86 20.69
C GLN A 9 12.25 -4.81 19.20
N GLU A 10 11.09 -4.24 18.89
CA GLU A 10 10.58 -4.16 17.54
C GLU A 10 11.19 -2.96 16.84
N PRO A 11 11.72 -3.13 15.62
CA PRO A 11 12.44 -2.07 14.91
C PRO A 11 11.53 -0.90 14.49
N ILE A 12 10.21 -1.09 14.52
CA ILE A 12 9.16 -0.11 14.19
C ILE A 12 7.93 -0.35 15.07
N SER A 13 7.10 0.67 15.26
CA SER A 13 5.81 0.58 15.93
C SER A 13 4.78 -0.21 15.10
N ASN A 14 3.75 -0.73 15.77
CA ASN A 14 2.63 -1.41 15.12
C ASN A 14 1.99 -0.56 14.02
N LEU A 15 1.81 0.75 14.26
CA LEU A 15 1.20 1.64 13.28
C LEU A 15 2.10 1.80 12.03
N GLU A 16 3.41 1.93 12.20
CA GLU A 16 4.36 1.96 11.07
C GLU A 16 4.35 0.63 10.30
N TYR A 17 4.28 -0.50 11.01
CA TYR A 17 4.16 -1.81 10.38
C TYR A 17 2.88 -1.95 9.56
N ASP A 18 1.75 -1.48 10.08
CA ASP A 18 0.46 -1.51 9.39
C ASP A 18 0.52 -0.67 8.11
N PHE A 19 1.03 0.56 8.17
CA PHE A 19 1.21 1.42 6.99
C PHE A 19 2.16 0.80 5.95
N LEU A 20 3.27 0.20 6.38
CA LEU A 20 4.21 -0.47 5.49
C LEU A 20 3.56 -1.69 4.81
N THR A 21 2.77 -2.45 5.56
CA THR A 21 2.02 -3.60 5.04
C THR A 21 1.01 -3.16 3.98
N VAL A 22 0.26 -2.08 4.24
CA VAL A 22 -0.67 -1.53 3.24
C VAL A 22 0.09 -1.07 2.00
N LEU A 23 1.21 -0.36 2.13
CA LEU A 23 2.04 0.05 0.99
C LEU A 23 2.53 -1.13 0.16
N GLN A 24 3.00 -2.20 0.82
CA GLN A 24 3.44 -3.42 0.15
C GLN A 24 2.30 -4.02 -0.68
N ASN A 25 1.11 -4.21 -0.09
CA ASN A 25 -0.03 -4.78 -0.77
C ASN A 25 -0.44 -3.96 -2.00
N LYS A 26 -0.41 -2.64 -1.91
CA LYS A 26 -0.70 -1.75 -3.04
C LYS A 26 0.35 -1.86 -4.14
N ALA A 27 1.64 -1.91 -3.78
CA ALA A 27 2.72 -2.07 -4.75
C ALA A 27 2.63 -3.42 -5.48
N GLU A 28 2.28 -4.50 -4.78
CA GLU A 28 2.02 -5.80 -5.38
C GLU A 28 0.82 -5.75 -6.35
N ALA A 29 -0.28 -5.09 -5.96
CA ALA A 29 -1.44 -4.90 -6.82
C ALA A 29 -1.09 -4.12 -8.11
N VAL A 30 -0.35 -3.00 -7.99
CA VAL A 30 0.10 -2.20 -9.16
C VAL A 30 0.88 -3.04 -10.15
N ARG A 31 1.78 -3.91 -9.67
CA ARG A 31 2.54 -4.83 -10.50
C ARG A 31 1.66 -5.90 -11.12
N ALA A 32 0.74 -6.48 -10.35
CA ALA A 32 -0.17 -7.51 -10.84
C ALA A 32 -1.09 -7.00 -11.96
N TYR A 33 -1.55 -5.74 -11.87
CA TYR A 33 -2.37 -5.15 -12.92
C TYR A 33 -1.67 -5.06 -14.28
N GLU A 34 -0.34 -5.05 -14.36
CA GLU A 34 0.37 -5.08 -15.65
C GLU A 34 0.06 -6.39 -16.39
N THR A 35 0.19 -7.53 -15.70
CA THR A 35 -0.19 -8.84 -16.24
C THR A 35 -1.70 -8.92 -16.53
N TYR A 36 -2.55 -8.37 -15.65
CA TYR A 36 -4.00 -8.41 -15.89
C TYR A 36 -4.44 -7.60 -17.11
N ILE A 37 -3.75 -6.48 -17.38
CA ILE A 37 -3.95 -5.68 -18.59
C ILE A 37 -3.52 -6.47 -19.82
N GLU A 38 -2.36 -7.14 -19.78
CA GLU A 38 -1.89 -8.00 -20.87
C GLU A 38 -2.88 -9.14 -21.16
N ASP A 39 -3.39 -9.81 -20.12
CA ASP A 39 -4.40 -10.87 -20.25
C ASP A 39 -5.70 -10.34 -20.85
N ALA A 40 -6.16 -9.15 -20.42
CA ALA A 40 -7.35 -8.51 -20.97
C ALA A 40 -7.18 -8.11 -22.45
N GLN A 41 -5.98 -7.66 -22.84
CA GLN A 41 -5.63 -7.37 -24.23
C GLN A 41 -5.63 -8.66 -25.07
N ALA A 42 -5.02 -9.75 -24.57
CA ALA A 42 -5.00 -11.04 -25.25
C ALA A 42 -6.41 -11.63 -25.43
N ALA A 43 -7.31 -11.37 -24.47
CA ALA A 43 -8.72 -11.73 -24.54
C ALA A 43 -9.57 -10.80 -25.44
N ASN A 44 -8.98 -9.76 -26.06
CA ASN A 44 -9.67 -8.72 -26.82
C ASN A 44 -10.80 -8.03 -26.04
N SER A 45 -10.64 -7.87 -24.72
CA SER A 45 -11.65 -7.25 -23.85
C SER A 45 -11.25 -5.83 -23.47
N GLN A 46 -11.58 -4.86 -24.31
CA GLN A 46 -11.34 -3.44 -24.02
C GLN A 46 -11.95 -2.99 -22.67
N PRO A 47 -13.19 -3.37 -22.29
CA PRO A 47 -13.74 -2.99 -21.00
C PRO A 47 -12.92 -3.47 -19.81
N CYS A 48 -12.28 -4.65 -19.92
CA CYS A 48 -11.40 -5.16 -18.87
C CYS A 48 -10.07 -4.39 -18.83
N VAL A 49 -9.51 -4.03 -19.99
CA VAL A 49 -8.31 -3.18 -20.09
C VAL A 49 -8.56 -1.85 -19.37
N ASP A 50 -9.67 -1.18 -19.70
CA ASP A 50 -10.02 0.12 -19.12
C ASP A 50 -10.22 0.02 -17.60
N LEU A 51 -10.89 -1.04 -17.14
CA LEU A 51 -11.09 -1.30 -15.71
C LEU A 51 -9.76 -1.51 -14.98
N PHE A 52 -8.89 -2.40 -15.47
CA PHE A 52 -7.62 -2.69 -14.81
C PHE A 52 -6.66 -1.48 -14.83
N GLN A 53 -6.66 -0.68 -15.91
CA GLN A 53 -5.92 0.59 -15.94
C GLN A 53 -6.43 1.56 -14.86
N LYS A 54 -7.75 1.71 -14.74
CA LYS A 54 -8.34 2.56 -13.70
C LYS A 54 -8.01 2.07 -12.29
N LEU A 55 -8.11 0.76 -12.04
CA LEU A 55 -7.77 0.17 -10.74
C LEU A 55 -6.30 0.38 -10.40
N ARG A 56 -5.39 0.13 -11.37
CA ARG A 56 -3.95 0.38 -11.21
C ARG A 56 -3.66 1.83 -10.85
N GLN A 57 -4.29 2.78 -11.54
CA GLN A 57 -4.11 4.21 -11.26
C GLN A 57 -4.59 4.57 -9.85
N SER A 58 -5.74 4.03 -9.43
CA SER A 58 -6.26 4.24 -8.06
C SER A 58 -5.32 3.68 -7.00
N GLU A 59 -4.70 2.51 -7.21
CA GLU A 59 -3.71 1.97 -6.25
C GLU A 59 -2.47 2.87 -6.15
N ILE A 60 -2.01 3.44 -7.26
CA ILE A 60 -0.86 4.37 -7.27
C ILE A 60 -1.17 5.62 -6.45
N GLU A 61 -2.35 6.23 -6.65
CA GLU A 61 -2.77 7.43 -5.92
C GLU A 61 -2.88 7.15 -4.42
N GLN A 62 -3.53 6.04 -4.06
CA GLN A 62 -3.66 5.64 -2.66
C GLN A 62 -2.30 5.30 -2.03
N ALA A 63 -1.40 4.64 -2.75
CA ALA A 63 -0.05 4.35 -2.25
C ALA A 63 0.75 5.64 -2.00
N GLN A 64 0.54 6.69 -2.80
CA GLN A 64 1.18 8.00 -2.56
C GLN A 64 0.65 8.67 -1.29
N GLU A 65 -0.66 8.63 -1.06
CA GLU A 65 -1.30 9.14 0.16
C GLU A 65 -0.82 8.38 1.41
N ILE A 66 -0.82 7.06 1.35
CA ILE A 66 -0.38 6.21 2.47
C ILE A 66 1.11 6.43 2.77
N ARG A 67 1.94 6.63 1.73
CA ARG A 67 3.36 6.95 1.91
C ARG A 67 3.53 8.29 2.63
N HIS A 68 2.70 9.28 2.31
CA HIS A 68 2.73 10.56 3.01
C HIS A 68 2.40 10.39 4.49
N HIS A 69 1.32 9.68 4.83
CA HIS A 69 0.98 9.42 6.23
C HIS A 69 2.01 8.57 6.97
N LEU A 70 2.63 7.58 6.31
CA LEU A 70 3.73 6.83 6.91
C LEU A 70 4.90 7.76 7.29
N GLN A 71 5.24 8.72 6.43
CA GLN A 71 6.28 9.70 6.74
C GLN A 71 5.92 10.56 7.96
N GLU A 72 4.66 10.97 8.09
CA GLU A 72 4.19 11.73 9.24
C GLU A 72 4.27 10.90 10.54
N VAL A 73 3.85 9.62 10.48
CA VAL A 73 3.92 8.68 11.61
C VAL A 73 5.37 8.43 12.02
N MET A 74 6.28 8.21 11.06
CA MET A 74 7.71 8.00 11.34
C MET A 74 8.39 9.24 11.95
N GLN A 75 7.93 10.44 11.59
CA GLN A 75 8.50 11.68 12.11
C GLN A 75 7.98 12.06 13.51
N HIS A 76 6.69 11.83 13.77
CA HIS A 76 6.02 12.33 14.99
C HIS A 76 5.69 11.21 15.99
N GLY A 77 5.89 9.94 15.63
CA GLY A 77 5.62 8.77 16.46
C GLY A 77 4.13 8.48 16.71
N LYS A 78 3.27 9.50 16.57
CA LYS A 78 1.81 9.48 16.62
C LYS A 78 1.30 10.72 15.87
N MET A 79 0.37 10.55 14.94
CA MET A 79 -0.58 11.63 14.61
C MET A 79 -1.60 11.75 15.76
#